data_AF-A0AAV9BLV8-F1
#
_entry.id   AF-A0AAV9BLV8-F1
#
_cell.length_a   1.000
_cell.length_b   1.000
_cell.length_c   1.000
_cell.angle_alpha   90.00
_cell.angle_beta   90.00
_cell.angle_gamma   90.00
#
_symmetry.space_group_name_H-M   'P 1'
#
loop_
_entity.id
_entity.type
_entity.pdbx_description
1 polymer ?
#
loop_
_entity_poly.entity_id
_entity_poly.type
_entity_poly.pdbx_seq_one_letter_code
_entity_poly.pdbx_strand_id
1 'polypeptide(L)'
;MEEEHSRALEFWEKNWHSGVPLKIKRLARDPERFIWALSIAQSRSINMHVRIGALVQDANMLVPYADMLNHSFQPNCFFHWRFKDRMLEVMINAGQQINKGDEMTINYMSGKMNNMYMERYGFSSSVVIVLSLL
;
A
#
# COMPACT_ATOMS: atom_id res chain seq x y z
N MET A 1 12.47 11.26 -1.59
CA MET A 1 12.09 11.20 -3.04
C MET A 1 13.29 11.08 -3.98
N GLU A 2 14.18 12.06 -4.14
CA GLU A 2 15.31 11.98 -5.11
C GLU A 2 16.31 10.86 -4.75
N GLU A 3 16.62 10.71 -3.46
CA GLU A 3 17.46 9.62 -2.95
C GLU A 3 16.83 8.23 -3.14
N GLU A 4 15.52 8.09 -2.88
CA GLU A 4 14.80 6.82 -3.09
C GLU A 4 14.78 6.43 -4.57
N HIS A 5 14.59 7.41 -5.45
CA HIS A 5 14.65 7.21 -6.89
C HIS A 5 16.05 6.79 -7.36
N SER A 6 17.11 7.44 -6.87
CA SER A 6 18.50 7.04 -7.15
C SER A 6 18.77 5.60 -6.71
N ARG A 7 18.34 5.24 -5.49
CA ARG A 7 18.50 3.88 -4.96
C ARG A 7 17.75 2.84 -5.79
N ALA A 8 16.55 3.18 -6.29
CA ALA A 8 15.79 2.29 -7.17
C ALA A 8 16.50 2.07 -8.52
N LEU A 9 17.07 3.13 -9.09
CA LEU A 9 17.88 3.04 -10.32
C LEU A 9 19.13 2.20 -10.12
N GLU A 10 19.92 2.48 -9.08
CA GLU A 10 21.11 1.70 -8.73
C GLU A 10 20.77 0.22 -8.51
N PHE A 11 19.64 -0.06 -7.84
CA PHE A 11 19.15 -1.42 -7.67
C PHE A 11 18.81 -2.08 -9.01
N TRP A 12 18.10 -1.39 -9.90
CA TRP A 12 17.76 -1.92 -11.22
C TRP A 12 19.03 -2.20 -12.03
N GLU A 13 19.97 -1.27 -12.11
CA GLU A 13 21.24 -1.44 -12.85
C GLU A 13 22.03 -2.65 -12.35
N LYS A 14 22.12 -2.82 -11.04
CA LYS A 14 22.80 -3.95 -10.40
C LYS A 14 22.14 -5.30 -10.72
N ASN A 15 20.81 -5.35 -10.82
CA ASN A 15 20.06 -6.60 -10.94
C ASN A 15 19.57 -6.92 -12.37
N TRP A 16 19.60 -5.96 -13.30
CA TRP A 16 19.17 -6.10 -14.70
C TRP A 16 20.29 -5.83 -15.71
N HIS A 17 21.55 -6.06 -15.31
CA HIS A 17 22.73 -5.93 -16.17
C HIS A 17 22.68 -6.85 -17.41
N SER A 18 23.50 -6.56 -18.43
CA SER A 18 23.47 -7.22 -19.74
C SER A 18 23.62 -8.76 -19.69
N GLY A 19 24.28 -9.30 -18.67
CA GLY A 19 24.57 -10.71 -18.48
C GLY A 19 23.49 -11.52 -17.75
N VAL A 20 22.38 -10.91 -17.31
CA VAL A 20 21.32 -11.68 -16.62
C VAL A 20 20.54 -12.58 -17.58
N PRO A 21 20.01 -13.72 -17.10
CA PRO A 21 19.17 -14.59 -17.93
C PRO A 21 18.02 -13.82 -18.57
N LEU A 22 17.72 -14.11 -19.85
CA LEU A 22 16.68 -13.43 -20.63
C LEU A 22 15.30 -13.43 -19.93
N LYS A 23 14.99 -14.47 -19.14
CA LYS A 23 13.75 -14.55 -18.37
C LYS A 23 13.63 -13.43 -17.32
N ILE A 24 14.72 -13.11 -16.63
CA ILE A 24 14.79 -12.00 -15.67
C ILE A 24 14.73 -10.68 -16.42
N LYS A 25 15.54 -10.53 -17.48
CA LYS A 25 15.58 -9.30 -18.29
C LYS A 25 14.21 -8.87 -18.83
N ARG A 26 13.33 -9.83 -19.12
CA ARG A 26 11.97 -9.58 -19.61
C ARG A 26 11.02 -8.97 -18.57
N LEU A 27 11.27 -9.16 -17.27
CA LEU A 27 10.40 -8.67 -16.19
C LEU A 27 10.44 -7.15 -16.06
N ALA A 28 11.62 -6.53 -16.22
CA ALA A 28 11.82 -5.09 -16.14
C ALA A 28 12.90 -4.65 -17.14
N ARG A 29 12.52 -4.56 -18.42
CA ARG A 29 13.46 -4.31 -19.53
C ARG A 29 14.17 -2.95 -19.47
N ASP A 30 13.53 -1.99 -18.82
CA ASP A 30 13.95 -0.61 -18.70
C ASP A 30 13.68 -0.15 -17.25
N PRO A 31 14.45 0.85 -16.77
CA PRO A 31 14.33 1.32 -15.40
C PRO A 31 12.97 1.95 -15.10
N GLU A 32 12.33 2.58 -16.09
CA GLU A 32 11.02 3.22 -15.92
C GLU A 32 9.94 2.20 -15.54
N ARG A 33 9.89 1.04 -16.22
CA ARG A 33 8.98 -0.05 -15.85
C ARG A 33 9.24 -0.60 -14.45
N PHE A 34 10.52 -0.71 -14.06
CA PHE A 34 10.87 -1.13 -12.71
C PHE A 34 10.37 -0.13 -11.67
N ILE A 35 10.64 1.15 -11.88
CA ILE A 35 10.21 2.23 -10.98
C ILE A 35 8.69 2.29 -10.92
N TRP A 36 8.00 2.20 -12.05
CA TRP A 36 6.54 2.12 -12.09
C TRP A 36 6.01 0.95 -11.23
N ALA A 37 6.56 -0.25 -11.41
CA ALA A 37 6.14 -1.42 -10.64
C ALA A 37 6.45 -1.27 -9.14
N LEU A 38 7.60 -0.68 -8.79
CA LEU A 38 7.98 -0.36 -7.43
C LEU A 38 7.01 0.65 -6.80
N SER A 39 6.65 1.71 -7.51
CA SER A 39 5.68 2.71 -7.07
C SER A 39 4.30 2.10 -6.84
N ILE A 40 3.86 1.15 -7.69
CA ILE A 40 2.62 0.40 -7.47
C ILE A 40 2.73 -0.46 -6.21
N ALA A 41 3.81 -1.24 -6.05
CA ALA A 41 4.00 -2.08 -4.88
C ALA A 41 4.05 -1.25 -3.59
N GLN A 42 4.68 -0.08 -3.61
CA GLN A 42 4.78 0.82 -2.45
C GLN A 42 3.45 1.46 -2.08
N SER A 43 2.68 1.92 -3.07
CA SER A 43 1.45 2.70 -2.84
C SER A 43 0.18 1.85 -2.71
N ARG A 44 0.17 0.61 -3.21
CA ARG A 44 -1.03 -0.25 -3.27
C ARG A 44 -0.91 -1.55 -2.49
N SER A 45 0.29 -1.89 -1.97
CA SER A 45 0.39 -3.08 -1.12
C SER A 45 -0.22 -2.84 0.25
N ILE A 46 -0.95 -3.84 0.72
CA ILE A 46 -1.50 -3.90 2.07
C ILE A 46 -0.52 -4.73 2.89
N ASN A 47 0.08 -4.11 3.90
CA ASN A 47 0.87 -4.82 4.89
C ASN A 47 -0.07 -5.42 5.93
N MET A 48 -0.01 -6.74 6.11
CA MET A 48 -0.88 -7.43 7.07
C MET A 48 -0.19 -8.64 7.67
N HIS A 49 -0.44 -8.84 8.96
CA HIS A 49 -0.06 -10.07 9.65
C HIS A 49 -1.03 -11.18 9.29
N VAL A 50 -0.58 -12.14 8.46
CA VAL A 50 -1.43 -13.19 7.90
C VAL A 50 -1.02 -14.56 8.41
N ARG A 51 -2.04 -15.41 8.58
CA ARG A 51 -1.86 -16.85 8.81
C ARG A 51 -2.33 -17.64 7.61
N ILE A 52 -1.43 -18.42 7.02
CA ILE A 52 -1.69 -19.34 5.91
C ILE A 52 -1.31 -20.75 6.37
N GLY A 53 -2.31 -21.52 6.82
CA GLY A 53 -2.07 -22.83 7.41
C GLY A 53 -1.29 -22.74 8.73
N ALA A 54 -0.13 -23.38 8.78
CA ALA A 54 0.79 -23.31 9.92
C ALA A 54 1.72 -22.09 9.89
N LEU A 55 1.84 -21.41 8.74
CA LEU A 55 2.72 -20.26 8.59
C LEU A 55 2.02 -18.98 9.05
N VAL A 56 2.69 -18.23 9.92
CA VAL A 56 2.28 -16.89 10.36
C VAL A 56 3.40 -15.93 9.94
N GLN A 57 3.06 -14.90 9.17
CA GLN A 57 4.04 -13.95 8.65
C GLN A 57 3.40 -12.59 8.40
N ASP A 58 4.23 -11.54 8.42
CA ASP A 58 3.86 -10.26 7.84
C ASP A 58 4.03 -10.33 6.32
N ALA A 59 2.96 -10.00 5.59
CA ALA A 59 2.95 -10.03 4.13
C ALA A 59 2.58 -8.67 3.57
N ASN A 60 3.27 -8.27 2.49
CA ASN A 60 2.83 -7.19 1.62
C ASN A 60 2.03 -7.80 0.48
N MET A 61 0.76 -7.44 0.37
CA MET A 61 -0.16 -8.07 -0.59
C MET A 61 -0.77 -7.04 -1.51
N LEU A 62 -0.81 -7.33 -2.80
CA LEU A 62 -1.68 -6.63 -3.75
C LEU A 62 -3.02 -7.34 -3.75
N VAL A 63 -4.06 -6.67 -3.25
CA VAL A 63 -5.39 -7.24 -3.12
C VAL A 63 -6.36 -6.45 -3.99
N PRO A 64 -6.77 -7.01 -5.15
CA PRO A 64 -7.68 -6.33 -6.07
C PRO A 64 -8.95 -5.86 -5.36
N TYR A 65 -9.46 -4.70 -5.78
CA TYR A 65 -10.62 -3.99 -5.21
C TYR A 65 -10.36 -3.40 -3.83
N ALA A 66 -9.68 -4.11 -2.92
CA ALA A 66 -9.35 -3.57 -1.60
C ALA A 66 -8.34 -2.42 -1.69
N ASP A 67 -7.40 -2.51 -2.64
CA ASP A 67 -6.40 -1.48 -2.93
C ASP A 67 -6.95 -0.20 -3.58
N MET A 68 -8.24 -0.20 -3.95
CA MET A 68 -8.95 0.96 -4.49
C MET A 68 -9.54 1.85 -3.40
N LEU A 69 -9.66 1.38 -2.15
CA LEU A 69 -10.18 2.20 -1.06
C LEU A 69 -9.16 3.29 -0.72
N ASN A 70 -9.62 4.54 -0.73
CA ASN A 70 -8.75 5.68 -0.44
C ASN A 70 -8.45 5.84 1.04
N HIS A 71 -7.45 6.67 1.32
CA HIS A 71 -7.10 7.06 2.67
C HIS A 71 -8.08 8.09 3.25
N SER A 72 -8.44 7.93 4.52
CA SER A 72 -8.98 8.99 5.37
C SER A 72 -8.33 8.96 6.75
N PHE A 73 -8.19 10.14 7.38
CA PHE A 73 -7.80 10.26 8.79
C PHE A 73 -8.96 9.91 9.75
N GLN A 74 -10.19 9.90 9.24
CA GLN A 74 -11.38 9.40 9.91
C GLN A 74 -11.97 8.28 9.04
N PRO A 75 -11.31 7.11 8.99
CA PRO A 75 -11.76 6.01 8.14
C PRO A 75 -13.09 5.47 8.64
N ASN A 76 -13.94 5.01 7.71
CA ASN A 76 -15.18 4.30 8.04
C ASN A 76 -15.04 2.78 7.88
N CYS A 77 -13.93 2.31 7.30
CA CYS A 77 -13.65 0.90 7.10
C CYS A 77 -12.27 0.49 7.64
N PHE A 78 -12.08 -0.82 7.80
CA PHE A 78 -10.80 -1.45 8.12
C PHE A 78 -10.66 -2.82 7.44
N PHE A 79 -9.41 -3.29 7.35
CA PHE A 79 -9.07 -4.59 6.81
C PHE A 79 -9.05 -5.66 7.90
N HIS A 80 -9.65 -6.81 7.63
CA HIS A 80 -9.67 -7.96 8.52
C HIS A 80 -9.22 -9.23 7.79
N TRP A 81 -8.22 -9.94 8.33
CA TRP A 81 -7.81 -11.25 7.81
C TRP A 81 -8.63 -12.37 8.44
N ARG A 82 -9.53 -12.96 7.66
CA ARG A 82 -10.27 -14.14 8.07
C ARG A 82 -9.45 -15.40 7.82
N PHE A 83 -8.68 -15.82 8.83
CA PHE A 83 -7.69 -16.89 8.70
C PHE A 83 -8.26 -18.24 8.22
N LYS A 84 -9.49 -18.59 8.62
CA LYS A 84 -10.11 -19.89 8.30
C LYS A 84 -10.28 -20.07 6.79
N ASP A 85 -10.72 -19.00 6.13
CA ASP A 85 -11.02 -19.01 4.70
C ASP A 85 -9.91 -18.37 3.87
N ARG A 86 -8.86 -17.84 4.53
CA ARG A 86 -7.74 -17.12 3.91
C ARG A 86 -8.23 -15.97 3.04
N MET A 87 -9.15 -15.18 3.58
CA MET A 87 -9.83 -14.10 2.87
C MET A 87 -9.58 -12.78 3.57
N LEU A 88 -9.27 -11.74 2.79
CA LEU A 88 -9.28 -10.37 3.27
C LEU A 88 -10.71 -9.83 3.21
N GLU A 89 -11.19 -9.28 4.32
CA GLU A 89 -12.48 -8.63 4.44
C GLU A 89 -12.29 -7.11 4.63
N VAL A 90 -13.15 -6.34 3.99
CA VAL A 90 -13.34 -4.91 4.28
C VAL A 90 -14.54 -4.81 5.20
N MET A 91 -14.31 -4.39 6.43
CA MET A 91 -15.34 -4.29 7.45
C MET A 91 -15.61 -2.83 7.79
N ILE A 92 -16.86 -2.52 8.09
CA ILE A 92 -17.28 -1.18 8.53
C ILE A 92 -16.93 -1.03 10.01
N ASN A 93 -16.38 0.14 10.38
CA ASN A 93 -16.09 0.47 11.77
C ASN A 93 -17.37 0.46 12.62
N ALA A 94 -17.26 0.02 13.87
CA ALA A 94 -18.42 -0.05 14.77
C ALA A 94 -19.10 1.32 14.93
N GLY A 95 -20.44 1.34 14.82
CA GLY A 95 -21.24 2.57 14.92
C GLY A 95 -21.21 3.47 13.67
N GLN A 96 -20.48 3.11 12.62
CA GLN A 96 -20.53 3.78 11.32
C GLN A 96 -21.61 3.15 10.43
N GLN A 97 -22.23 3.97 9.58
CA GLN A 97 -23.13 3.53 8.51
C GLN A 97 -22.58 4.04 7.18
N ILE A 98 -22.72 3.24 6.12
CA ILE A 98 -22.30 3.62 4.76
C ILE A 98 -23.55 3.59 3.88
N ASN A 99 -23.96 4.76 3.42
CA ASN A 99 -25.11 4.94 2.55
C ASN A 99 -24.69 4.91 1.08
N LYS A 100 -25.68 4.82 0.20
CA LYS A 100 -25.43 4.90 -1.24
C LYS A 100 -24.80 6.26 -1.59
N GLY A 101 -23.60 6.23 -2.14
CA GLY A 101 -22.85 7.42 -2.53
C GLY A 101 -21.76 7.81 -1.52
N ASP A 102 -21.75 7.22 -0.32
CA ASP A 102 -20.68 7.43 0.65
C ASP A 102 -19.41 6.71 0.19
N GLU A 103 -18.27 7.40 0.29
CA GLU A 103 -16.97 6.79 -0.02
C GLU A 103 -16.53 5.88 1.13
N MET A 104 -16.12 4.65 0.78
CA MET A 104 -15.47 3.73 1.72
C MET A 104 -13.99 4.08 1.81
N THR A 105 -13.51 4.38 3.01
CA THR A 105 -12.13 4.81 3.24
C THR A 105 -11.48 4.03 4.37
N ILE A 106 -10.17 3.87 4.27
CA ILE A 106 -9.32 3.17 5.24
C ILE A 106 -8.20 4.08 5.73
N ASN A 107 -7.51 3.66 6.79
CA ASN A 107 -6.28 4.33 7.20
C ASN A 107 -5.07 3.59 6.61
N TYR A 108 -4.32 4.24 5.71
CA TYR A 108 -3.11 3.65 5.14
C TYR A 108 -1.97 3.59 6.15
N MET A 109 -1.81 4.63 6.97
CA MET A 109 -0.70 4.76 7.93
C MET A 109 -1.11 5.59 9.16
N SER A 110 -1.55 4.92 10.22
CA SER A 110 -1.91 5.63 11.45
C SER A 110 -0.74 6.42 12.03
N GLY A 111 -0.97 7.70 12.37
CA GLY A 111 -0.01 8.57 13.04
C GLY A 111 1.17 9.08 12.19
N LYS A 112 1.10 8.99 10.85
CA LYS A 112 2.13 9.55 9.96
C LYS A 112 1.79 10.94 9.46
N MET A 113 2.83 11.72 9.18
CA MET A 113 2.74 13.09 8.67
C MET A 113 2.64 13.11 7.13
N ASN A 114 2.20 14.24 6.57
CA ASN A 114 2.03 14.43 5.13
C ASN A 114 3.27 14.16 4.28
N ASN A 115 4.48 14.32 4.83
CA ASN A 115 5.71 13.96 4.11
C ASN A 115 5.75 12.47 3.74
N MET A 116 5.30 11.59 4.63
CA MET A 116 5.24 10.14 4.39
C MET A 116 4.16 9.78 3.36
N TYR A 117 3.02 10.46 3.39
CA TYR A 117 1.97 10.27 2.38
C TYR A 117 2.44 10.71 0.99
N MET A 118 3.16 11.83 0.93
CA MET A 118 3.69 12.34 -0.32
C MET A 118 4.75 11.39 -0.89
N GLU A 119 5.67 10.92 -0.04
CA GLU A 119 6.73 10.02 -0.46
C GLU A 119 6.23 8.63 -0.88
N ARG A 120 5.27 8.04 -0.15
CA ARG A 120 4.83 6.66 -0.40
C ARG A 120 3.62 6.52 -1.32
N TYR A 121 2.71 7.50 -1.30
CA TYR A 121 1.41 7.39 -1.94
C TYR A 121 1.14 8.50 -2.96
N GLY A 122 2.03 9.47 -3.12
CA GLY A 122 1.87 10.49 -4.14
C GLY A 122 0.83 11.57 -3.79
N PHE A 123 0.42 11.71 -2.54
CA PHE A 123 -0.56 12.73 -2.12
C PHE A 123 -0.20 13.40 -0.79
N SER A 124 -0.77 14.59 -0.58
CA SER A 124 -0.80 15.28 0.71
C SER A 124 -2.26 15.63 1.00
N SER A 125 -2.62 15.69 2.28
CA SER A 125 -3.99 16.00 2.70
C SER A 125 -4.02 17.19 3.64
N SER A 126 -5.07 18.01 3.51
CA SER A 126 -5.25 19.25 4.25
C SER A 126 -5.72 19.06 5.69
N VAL A 127 -5.93 17.82 6.15
CA VAL A 127 -6.50 17.55 7.47
C VAL A 127 -5.52 17.93 8.57
N VAL A 128 -5.72 19.13 9.09
CA VAL A 128 -5.25 19.57 10.39
C VAL A 128 -5.89 18.63 11.41
N ILE A 129 -5.07 17.95 12.21
CA ILE A 129 -5.53 17.36 13.46
C ILE A 129 -6.03 18.55 14.30
N VAL A 130 -7.32 18.83 14.24
CA VAL A 130 -7.97 19.63 15.27
C VAL A 130 -7.88 18.75 16.50
N LEU A 131 -6.88 19.03 17.34
CA LEU A 131 -6.88 18.57 18.72
C LEU A 131 -8.15 19.11 19.34
N SER A 132 -9.22 18.31 19.31
CA SER A 132 -10.38 18.50 20.15
C SER A 132 -9.91 18.25 21.58
N LEU A 133 -9.30 19.28 22.18
CA LEU A 133 -9.20 19.43 23.62
C LEU A 133 -10.62 19.64 24.13
N LEU A 134 -11.26 18.55 24.56
CA LEU A 134 -12.36 18.55 25.52
C LEU A 134 -12.08 17.45 26.54
#